data_AF-A0A7W9DQ95-F1
#
_entry.id   AF-A0A7W9DQ95-F1
#
_cell.length_a   1.000
_cell.length_b   1.000
_cell.length_c   1.000
_cell.angle_alpha   90.00
_cell.angle_beta   90.00
_cell.angle_gamma   90.00
#
_symmetry.space_group_name_H-M   'P 1'
#
loop_
_entity.id
_entity.type
_entity.pdbx_description
1 polymer ?
#
loop_
_entity_poly.entity_id
_entity_poly.type
_entity_poly.pdbx_seq_one_letter_code
_entity_poly.pdbx_strand_id
1 'polypeptide(L)'
;MSFDRHLAEIAREFPDWTIWRSDAGRWWATRHRLLTEEERDAGCAMTIDADDAEGLRERLLDQQERGSPDDTATGTGTGTGTGTATDTGADTET
;
A
#
# COMPACT_ATOMS: atom_id res chain seq x y z
N MET A 1 -14.41 1.04 -22.76
CA MET A 1 -12.99 0.69 -22.46
C MET A 1 -12.37 1.84 -21.69
N SER A 2 -12.65 1.94 -20.39
CA SER A 2 -12.18 3.06 -19.55
C SER A 2 -11.24 2.60 -18.45
N PHE A 3 -11.36 1.36 -17.96
CA PHE A 3 -10.56 0.87 -16.83
C PHE A 3 -9.05 0.79 -17.13
N ASP A 4 -8.66 0.36 -18.34
CA ASP A 4 -7.25 0.33 -18.76
C ASP A 4 -6.59 1.72 -18.74
N ARG A 5 -7.36 2.75 -19.14
CA ARG A 5 -6.92 4.15 -19.05
C ARG A 5 -6.69 4.57 -17.59
N HIS A 6 -7.62 4.24 -16.70
CA HIS A 6 -7.48 4.56 -15.27
C HIS A 6 -6.30 3.80 -14.64
N LEU A 7 -6.08 2.52 -14.99
CA LEU A 7 -4.90 1.76 -14.55
C LEU A 7 -3.62 2.46 -14.99
N ALA A 8 -3.54 2.89 -16.25
CA ALA A 8 -2.39 3.60 -16.79
C ALA A 8 -2.20 4.99 -16.17
N GLU A 9 -3.28 5.72 -15.86
CA GLU A 9 -3.21 7.01 -15.17
C GLU A 9 -2.64 6.83 -13.75
N ILE A 10 -3.18 5.90 -12.97
CA ILE A 10 -2.71 5.62 -11.61
C ILE A 10 -1.27 5.09 -11.62
N ALA A 11 -0.91 4.16 -12.50
CA ALA A 11 0.44 3.63 -12.59
C ALA A 11 1.49 4.71 -12.93
N ARG A 12 1.10 5.76 -13.65
CA ARG A 12 1.97 6.91 -13.95
C ARG A 12 2.13 7.85 -12.76
N GLU A 13 1.11 7.97 -11.91
CA GLU A 13 1.16 8.74 -10.67
C GLU A 13 1.97 8.03 -9.59
N PHE A 14 1.93 6.69 -9.56
CA PHE A 14 2.57 5.86 -8.53
C PHE A 14 3.51 4.82 -9.18
N PRO A 15 4.69 5.25 -9.68
CA PRO A 15 5.62 4.36 -10.39
C PRO A 15 6.21 3.24 -9.53
N ASP A 16 6.19 3.39 -8.19
CA ASP A 16 6.67 2.36 -7.25
C ASP A 16 5.67 1.20 -7.04
N TRP A 17 4.48 1.32 -7.62
CA TRP A 17 3.36 0.40 -7.45
C TRP A 17 2.94 -0.21 -8.79
N THR A 18 2.75 -1.52 -8.80
CA THR A 18 2.06 -2.19 -9.91
C THR A 18 0.58 -2.23 -9.62
N ILE A 19 -0.16 -1.59 -10.51
CA ILE A 19 -1.61 -1.48 -10.46
C ILE A 19 -2.22 -2.53 -11.38
N TRP A 20 -3.16 -3.28 -10.87
CA TRP A 20 -3.86 -4.30 -11.64
C TRP A 20 -5.30 -4.45 -11.15
N ARG A 21 -6.16 -5.00 -12.00
CA ARG A 21 -7.55 -5.29 -11.67
C ARG A 21 -7.77 -6.79 -11.74
N SER A 22 -8.41 -7.33 -10.71
CA SER A 22 -8.87 -8.71 -10.69
C SER A 22 -10.07 -8.89 -11.64
N ASP A 23 -10.30 -10.13 -12.07
CA ASP A 23 -11.45 -10.48 -12.91
C ASP A 23 -12.79 -10.23 -12.19
N ALA A 24 -12.80 -10.33 -10.86
CA ALA A 24 -13.92 -9.96 -9.99
C ALA A 24 -14.22 -8.45 -9.96
N GLY A 25 -13.43 -7.64 -10.66
CA GLY A 25 -13.64 -6.20 -10.79
C GLY A 25 -12.97 -5.36 -9.70
N ARG A 26 -12.36 -5.98 -8.69
CA ARG A 26 -11.63 -5.31 -7.61
C ARG A 26 -10.25 -4.83 -8.07
N TRP A 27 -9.88 -3.63 -7.63
CA TRP A 27 -8.62 -2.97 -7.94
C TRP A 27 -7.57 -3.28 -6.90
N TRP A 28 -6.34 -3.49 -7.36
CA TRP A 28 -5.21 -3.85 -6.53
C TRP A 28 -4.00 -3.01 -6.90
N ALA A 29 -3.20 -2.70 -5.89
CA ALA A 29 -1.86 -2.18 -6.07
C ALA A 29 -0.90 -2.98 -5.21
N THR A 30 0.22 -3.38 -5.80
CA THR A 30 1.29 -4.07 -5.10
C THR A 30 2.59 -3.31 -5.28
N ARG A 31 3.24 -2.98 -4.18
CA ARG A 31 4.50 -2.28 -4.19
C ARG A 31 5.64 -3.25 -4.53
N HIS A 32 6.57 -2.82 -5.37
CA HIS A 32 7.74 -3.65 -5.73
C HIS A 32 8.98 -3.37 -4.89
N ARG A 33 9.04 -2.22 -4.24
CA ARG A 33 10.09 -1.90 -3.28
C ARG A 33 9.76 -2.43 -1.90
N LEU A 34 10.82 -2.80 -1.18
CA LEU A 34 10.71 -3.07 0.25
C LEU A 34 10.39 -1.78 0.99
N LEU A 35 9.55 -1.90 2.02
CA LEU A 35 9.27 -0.81 2.96
C LEU A 35 10.53 -0.52 3.78
N THR A 36 10.86 0.75 3.96
CA THR A 36 11.87 1.17 4.94
C THR A 36 11.37 0.92 6.36
N GLU A 37 12.26 0.97 7.35
CA GLU A 37 11.86 0.83 8.75
C GLU A 37 10.83 1.89 9.17
N GLU A 38 11.00 3.12 8.69
CA GLU A 38 10.05 4.24 8.91
C GLU A 38 8.68 3.97 8.30
N GLU A 39 8.63 3.47 7.05
CA GLU A 39 7.37 3.14 6.39
C GLU A 39 6.67 1.95 7.08
N ARG A 40 7.43 0.99 7.61
CA ARG A 40 6.85 -0.12 8.39
C ARG A 40 6.29 0.36 9.71
N ASP A 41 6.98 1.27 10.41
CA ASP A 41 6.50 1.86 11.66
C ASP A 41 5.26 2.73 11.44
N ALA A 42 5.21 3.49 10.35
CA ALA A 42 4.06 4.27 9.92
C ALA A 42 2.84 3.40 9.50
N GLY A 43 2.99 2.07 9.48
CA GLY A 43 1.93 1.13 9.13
C GLY A 43 1.65 1.04 7.63
N CYS A 44 2.62 1.36 6.78
CA CYS A 44 2.46 1.22 5.33
C CYS A 44 2.28 -0.25 4.94
N ALA A 45 1.38 -0.49 3.99
CA ALA A 45 1.08 -1.79 3.43
C ALA A 45 1.92 -2.08 2.18
N MET A 46 2.24 -3.35 1.94
CA MET A 46 2.85 -3.82 0.69
C MET A 46 1.83 -4.00 -0.44
N THR A 47 0.58 -4.28 -0.06
CA THR A 47 -0.51 -4.56 -0.98
C THR A 47 -1.76 -3.87 -0.47
N ILE A 48 -2.45 -3.19 -1.36
CA ILE A 48 -3.71 -2.52 -1.08
C ILE A 48 -4.75 -2.93 -2.13
N ASP A 49 -6.00 -2.99 -1.70
CA ASP A 49 -7.15 -3.24 -2.56
C ASP A 49 -8.19 -2.13 -2.41
N ALA A 50 -9.00 -1.97 -3.46
CA ALA A 50 -10.14 -1.07 -3.47
C ALA A 50 -11.19 -1.55 -4.46
N ASP A 51 -12.44 -1.14 -4.25
CA ASP A 51 -13.54 -1.51 -5.14
C ASP A 51 -13.48 -0.76 -6.49
N ASP A 52 -12.91 0.46 -6.49
CA ASP A 52 -12.84 1.35 -7.65
C ASP A 52 -11.49 2.07 -7.77
N ALA A 53 -11.25 2.67 -8.94
CA ALA A 53 -10.03 3.41 -9.24
C ALA A 53 -9.78 4.60 -8.30
N GLU A 54 -10.83 5.33 -7.93
CA GLU A 54 -10.74 6.48 -7.01
C GLU A 54 -10.32 6.02 -5.61
N GLY A 55 -11.00 4.99 -5.07
CA GLY A 55 -10.64 4.43 -3.77
C GLY A 55 -9.22 3.85 -3.74
N LEU A 56 -8.75 3.27 -4.84
CA LEU A 56 -7.36 2.81 -4.91
C LEU A 56 -6.38 3.99 -4.82
N ARG A 57 -6.67 5.08 -5.54
CA ARG A 57 -5.84 6.29 -5.55
C ARG A 57 -5.79 6.96 -4.18
N GLU A 58 -6.92 7.10 -3.50
CA GLU A 58 -6.98 7.64 -2.14
C GLU A 58 -6.11 6.83 -1.17
N ARG A 59 -6.16 5.49 -1.26
CA ARG A 59 -5.32 4.62 -0.43
C ARG A 59 -3.84 4.76 -0.78
N LEU A 60 -3.48 4.87 -2.06
CA LEU A 60 -2.10 5.10 -2.49
C LEU A 60 -1.56 6.44 -1.98
N LEU A 61 -2.37 7.50 -2.01
CA LEU A 61 -2.02 8.80 -1.44
C LEU A 61 -1.77 8.68 0.07
N ASP A 62 -2.67 8.02 0.80
CA ASP A 62 -2.50 7.78 2.24
C ASP A 62 -1.20 6.98 2.55
N GLN A 63 -0.80 6.04 1.68
CA GLN A 63 0.51 5.37 1.81
C GLN A 63 1.70 6.31 1.56
N GLN A 64 1.58 7.24 0.62
CA GLN A 64 2.62 8.23 0.31
C GLN A 64 2.73 9.30 1.40
N GLU A 65 1.62 9.71 2.00
CA GLU A 65 1.60 10.66 3.12
C GLU A 65 2.22 10.05 4.38
N ARG A 66 1.92 8.78 4.68
CA ARG A 66 2.54 8.05 5.80
C ARG A 66 4.02 7.75 5.57
N GLY A 67 4.38 7.44 4.32
CA GLY A 67 5.73 7.01 3.94
C GLY A 67 6.65 8.13 3.50
N SER A 68 6.16 9.37 3.34
CA SER A 68 7.03 10.52 3.16
C SER A 68 7.70 10.79 4.49
N PRO A 69 9.04 10.61 4.59
CA PRO A 69 9.75 11.21 5.70
C PRO A 69 9.60 12.72 5.48
N ASP A 70 8.74 13.33 6.28
CA ASP A 70 8.73 14.77 6.43
C ASP A 70 10.16 15.15 6.83
N ASP A 71 10.91 15.79 5.93
CA ASP A 71 12.26 16.34 6.16
C ASP A 71 12.26 17.40 7.29
N THR A 72 11.12 17.64 7.95
CA THR A 72 10.99 18.61 9.03
C THR A 72 10.39 18.03 10.31
N ALA A 73 11.15 17.22 11.05
CA ALA A 73 11.44 17.54 12.46
C ALA A 73 12.29 16.47 13.15
N THR A 74 13.44 16.94 13.66
CA THR A 74 14.07 16.49 14.90
C THR A 74 13.03 16.16 15.97
N GLY A 75 12.78 14.87 16.18
CA GLY A 75 11.89 14.36 17.23
C GLY A 75 12.43 13.05 17.76
N THR A 76 13.25 13.13 18.80
CA THR A 76 13.75 11.99 19.56
C THR A 76 12.58 11.18 20.13
N GLY A 77 12.24 10.07 19.47
CA GLY A 77 11.24 9.11 19.92
C GLY A 77 11.88 7.76 20.19
N THR A 78 12.41 7.57 21.40
CA THR A 78 12.77 6.26 21.92
C THR A 78 11.50 5.43 22.12
N GLY A 79 11.21 4.52 21.20
CA GLY A 79 10.13 3.53 21.31
C GLY A 79 10.68 2.11 21.33
N THR A 80 10.91 1.57 22.52
CA THR A 80 11.19 0.15 22.77
C THR A 80 9.88 -0.62 22.90
N GLY A 81 9.75 -1.76 22.21
CA GLY A 81 8.72 -2.78 22.48
C GLY A 81 8.52 -3.72 21.28
N THR A 82 9.30 -4.79 21.14
CA THR A 82 8.95 -6.16 21.58
C THR A 82 7.72 -6.73 20.85
N GLY A 83 7.98 -7.60 19.87
CA GLY A 83 6.95 -8.19 19.01
C GLY A 83 6.19 -9.37 19.61
N THR A 84 5.26 -9.90 18.80
CA THR A 84 4.99 -11.34 18.71
C THR A 84 4.26 -11.61 17.39
N ALA A 85 4.84 -12.47 16.56
CA ALA A 85 4.15 -13.09 15.44
C ALA A 85 3.10 -14.08 15.98
N THR A 86 1.94 -14.13 15.33
CA THR A 86 1.12 -15.34 15.32
C THR A 86 0.69 -15.61 13.88
N ASP A 87 1.39 -16.58 13.30
CA ASP A 87 0.93 -17.48 12.26
C ASP A 87 -0.40 -18.13 12.67
N THR A 88 -1.40 -18.13 11.78
CA THR A 88 -2.52 -19.08 11.77
C THR A 88 -3.06 -19.14 10.35
N GLY A 89 -2.88 -20.30 9.72
CA GLY A 89 -3.24 -20.57 8.32
C GLY A 89 -4.65 -21.14 8.10
N ALA A 90 -4.88 -21.48 6.81
CA ALA A 90 -6.01 -22.22 6.21
C ALA A 90 -7.40 -21.55 6.40
N ASP A 91 -8.28 -21.49 5.40
CA ASP A 91 -8.94 -22.65 4.81
C ASP A 91 -9.27 -22.51 3.33
N THR A 92 -9.37 -23.68 2.71
CA THR A 92 -9.75 -23.96 1.33
C THR A 92 -11.26 -24.20 1.32
N GLU A 93 -12.03 -23.58 0.44
CA GLU A 93 -13.41 -24.03 0.16
C GLU A 93 -13.60 -24.30 -1.34
N THR A 94 -13.60 -25.61 -1.63
CA THR A 94 -14.27 -26.45 -2.64
C THR A 94 -14.73 -25.85 -3.97
#